data_AF-A0A968ZHM3-F1
#
_entry.id   AF-A0A968ZHM3-F1
#
_cell.length_a   1.000
_cell.length_b   1.000
_cell.length_c   1.000
_cell.angle_alpha   90.00
_cell.angle_beta   90.00
_cell.angle_gamma   90.00
#
_symmetry.space_group_name_H-M   'P 1'
#
loop_
_entity.id
_entity.type
_entity.pdbx_description
1 polymer ?
#
loop_
_entity_poly.entity_id
_entity_poly.type
_entity_poly.pdbx_seq_one_letter_code
_entity_poly.pdbx_strand_id
1 'polypeptide(L)'
;MCHEPHSPVVALAQGTPIIHTWSAEYGPKYHMFADMGLAEWLFEHDSTLAQTLIHTLMNIHQHYDQSREKVQNAMHTVQQRQAESMAVLRQIMDK
;
A
#
# COMPACT_ATOMS: atom_id res chain seq x y z
N MET A 1 6.24 15.05 2.71
CA MET A 1 6.60 14.00 1.73
C MET A 1 7.63 13.09 2.37
N CYS A 2 7.55 11.77 2.14
CA CYS A 2 8.24 10.76 2.94
C CYS A 2 9.00 9.78 2.04
N HIS A 3 10.33 9.74 2.14
CA HIS A 3 11.18 8.75 1.46
C HIS A 3 10.89 7.32 1.89
N GLU A 4 10.35 7.17 3.10
CA GLU A 4 10.07 5.91 3.76
C GLU A 4 8.67 5.94 4.34
N PRO A 5 7.65 5.44 3.63
CA PRO A 5 6.25 5.66 3.99
C PRO A 5 5.82 4.75 5.17
N HIS A 6 6.39 4.98 6.35
CA HIS A 6 6.12 4.25 7.58
C HIS A 6 4.67 4.43 8.05
N SER A 7 4.19 5.68 8.11
CA SER A 7 2.83 5.94 8.61
C SER A 7 1.76 5.30 7.74
N PRO A 8 1.82 5.37 6.39
CA PRO A 8 0.90 4.61 5.53
C PRO A 8 0.96 3.09 5.76
N VAL A 9 2.14 2.50 5.90
CA VAL A 9 2.29 1.06 6.17
C VAL A 9 1.66 0.67 7.51
N VAL A 10 1.86 1.48 8.56
CA VAL A 10 1.25 1.25 9.87
C VAL A 10 -0.28 1.38 9.80
N ALA A 11 -0.80 2.36 9.05
CA ALA A 11 -2.24 2.52 8.85
C ALA A 11 -2.85 1.31 8.16
N LEU A 12 -2.22 0.79 7.10
CA LEU A 12 -2.64 -0.43 6.42
C LEU A 12 -2.63 -1.64 7.35
N ALA A 13 -1.59 -1.80 8.17
CA ALA A 13 -1.51 -2.87 9.16
C ALA A 13 -2.65 -2.81 10.21
N GLN A 14 -3.18 -1.61 10.48
CA GLN A 14 -4.36 -1.40 11.34
C GLN A 14 -5.69 -1.48 10.57
N GLY A 15 -5.67 -1.89 9.30
CA GLY A 15 -6.89 -2.00 8.48
C GLY A 15 -7.48 -0.65 8.06
N THR A 16 -6.67 0.42 8.08
CA THR A 16 -7.08 1.77 7.70
C THR A 16 -6.71 2.03 6.24
N PRO A 17 -7.68 2.37 5.37
CA PRO A 17 -7.40 2.78 3.99
C PRO A 17 -6.51 4.02 3.93
N ILE A 18 -5.71 4.13 2.87
CA ILE A 18 -4.74 5.23 2.70
C ILE A 18 -4.86 5.82 1.30
N ILE A 19 -4.37 7.05 1.15
CA ILE A 19 -3.96 7.63 -0.13
C ILE A 19 -2.50 8.00 0.03
N HIS A 20 -1.66 7.61 -0.92
CA HIS A 20 -0.25 7.95 -0.91
C HIS A 20 0.15 8.71 -2.17
N THR A 21 0.78 9.86 -1.99
CA THR A 21 1.41 10.61 -3.07
C THR A 21 2.90 10.31 -3.12
N TRP A 22 3.43 10.07 -4.31
CA TRP A 22 4.86 9.81 -4.55
C TRP A 22 5.45 10.82 -5.54
N SER A 23 6.77 10.94 -5.58
CA SER A 23 7.51 11.59 -6.66
C SER A 23 8.80 10.83 -6.86
N ALA A 24 9.35 10.86 -8.08
CA ALA A 24 10.55 10.11 -8.45
C ALA A 24 11.77 10.46 -7.58
N GLU A 25 11.80 11.68 -7.03
CA GLU A 25 12.87 12.16 -6.15
C GLU A 25 12.90 11.43 -4.80
N TYR A 26 11.77 10.88 -4.35
CA TYR A 26 11.65 10.23 -3.04
C TYR A 26 12.01 8.74 -3.06
N GLY A 27 12.37 8.20 -4.23
CA GLY A 27 12.85 6.84 -4.42
C GLY A 27 11.74 5.83 -4.74
N PRO A 28 12.11 4.56 -5.00
CA PRO A 28 11.23 3.58 -5.63
C PRO A 28 10.28 2.87 -4.65
N LYS A 29 10.32 3.20 -3.34
CA LYS A 29 9.58 2.45 -2.31
C LYS A 29 8.07 2.54 -2.47
N TYR A 30 7.57 3.51 -3.21
CA TYR A 30 6.15 3.62 -3.51
C TYR A 30 5.62 2.44 -4.35
N HIS A 31 6.48 1.74 -5.12
CA HIS A 31 6.08 0.58 -5.93
C HIS A 31 5.46 -0.54 -5.09
N MET A 32 5.84 -0.66 -3.81
CA MET A 32 5.27 -1.67 -2.93
C MET A 32 3.75 -1.55 -2.79
N PHE A 33 3.18 -0.32 -2.87
CA PHE A 33 1.73 -0.15 -2.81
C PHE A 33 1.05 -0.73 -4.05
N ALA A 34 1.67 -0.60 -5.23
CA ALA A 34 1.18 -1.26 -6.43
C ALA A 34 1.29 -2.78 -6.34
N ASP A 35 2.41 -3.29 -5.80
CA ASP A 35 2.63 -4.74 -5.60
C ASP A 35 1.62 -5.36 -4.61
N MET A 36 1.14 -4.58 -3.65
CA MET A 36 0.06 -4.96 -2.73
C MET A 36 -1.36 -4.84 -3.33
N GLY A 37 -1.50 -4.42 -4.59
CA GLY A 37 -2.80 -4.22 -5.23
C GLY A 37 -3.49 -2.89 -4.90
N LEU A 38 -2.74 -1.88 -4.44
CA LEU A 38 -3.23 -0.56 -4.05
C LEU A 38 -2.81 0.55 -5.02
N ALA A 39 -2.53 0.21 -6.29
CA ALA A 39 -2.08 1.16 -7.31
C ALA A 39 -3.08 2.32 -7.54
N GLU A 40 -4.38 2.09 -7.35
CA GLU A 40 -5.42 3.12 -7.49
C GLU A 40 -5.43 4.16 -6.36
N TRP A 41 -4.72 3.90 -5.26
CA TRP A 41 -4.54 4.84 -4.14
C TRP A 41 -3.17 5.50 -4.16
N LEU A 42 -2.43 5.32 -5.25
CA LEU A 42 -1.08 5.82 -5.46
C LEU A 42 -1.11 6.91 -6.54
N PHE A 43 -0.69 8.12 -6.19
CA PHE A 43 -0.77 9.29 -7.06
C PHE A 43 0.57 10.00 -7.17
N GLU A 44 0.95 10.43 -8.37
CA GLU A 44 2.17 11.24 -8.55
C GLU A 44 1.89 12.67 -8.05
N HIS A 45 2.79 13.20 -7.21
CA HIS A 45 2.54 14.39 -6.39
C HIS A 45 2.36 15.66 -7.22
N ASP A 46 3.21 15.87 -8.23
CA ASP A 46 3.28 17.13 -8.96
C ASP A 46 2.24 17.22 -10.10
N SER A 47 1.84 16.07 -10.64
CA SER A 47 0.91 15.97 -11.77
C SER A 47 -0.53 15.64 -11.37
N THR A 48 -0.77 15.09 -10.18
CA THR A 48 -2.12 14.75 -9.75
C THR A 48 -2.88 15.98 -9.26
N LEU A 49 -4.00 16.25 -9.91
CA LEU A 49 -4.91 17.32 -9.50
C LEU A 49 -5.53 17.05 -8.13
N ALA A 50 -5.66 18.11 -7.31
CA ALA A 50 -6.27 18.01 -5.99
C ALA A 50 -7.70 17.44 -6.01
N GLN A 51 -8.46 17.73 -7.07
CA GLN A 51 -9.81 17.19 -7.26
C GLN A 51 -9.82 15.66 -7.35
N THR A 52 -8.77 15.06 -7.96
CA THR A 52 -8.61 13.61 -8.03
C THR A 52 -8.40 13.01 -6.64
N LEU A 53 -7.54 13.63 -5.83
CA LEU A 53 -7.31 13.16 -4.45
C LEU A 53 -8.57 13.26 -3.60
N ILE A 54 -9.33 14.37 -3.73
CA ILE A 54 -10.60 14.57 -3.02
C ILE A 54 -11.62 13.52 -3.47
N HIS A 55 -11.75 13.27 -4.77
CA HIS A 55 -12.68 12.27 -5.27
C HIS A 55 -12.33 10.87 -4.75
N THR A 56 -11.06 10.48 -4.79
CA THR A 56 -10.61 9.18 -4.23
C THR A 56 -10.90 9.10 -2.73
N LEU A 57 -10.64 10.15 -1.97
CA LEU A 57 -10.94 10.21 -0.54
C LEU A 57 -12.44 10.03 -0.28
N MET A 58 -13.28 10.75 -1.02
CA MET A 58 -14.74 10.64 -0.90
C MET A 58 -15.23 9.25 -1.29
N ASN A 59 -14.65 8.64 -2.32
CA ASN A 59 -15.00 7.27 -2.72
C ASN A 59 -14.65 6.25 -1.63
N ILE A 60 -13.45 6.36 -1.03
CA ILE A 60 -13.04 5.53 0.12
C ILE A 60 -14.01 5.74 1.28
N HIS A 61 -14.37 6.99 1.58
CA HIS A 61 -15.27 7.32 2.68
C HIS A 61 -16.69 6.77 2.48
N GLN A 62 -17.23 6.90 1.27
CA GLN A 62 -18.57 6.41 0.90
C GLN A 62 -18.65 4.87 0.88
N HIS A 63 -17.56 4.21 0.49
CA HIS A 63 -17.47 2.76 0.38
C HIS A 63 -16.47 2.19 1.39
N TYR A 64 -16.56 2.63 2.64
CA TYR A 64 -15.52 2.39 3.64
C TYR A 64 -15.33 0.91 3.97
N ASP A 65 -16.42 0.14 4.09
CA ASP A 65 -16.33 -1.29 4.37
C ASP A 65 -15.62 -2.05 3.24
N GLN A 66 -15.95 -1.74 1.98
CA GLN A 66 -15.27 -2.31 0.81
C GLN A 66 -13.79 -1.89 0.75
N SER A 67 -13.50 -0.64 1.13
CA SER A 67 -12.12 -0.16 1.21
C SER A 67 -11.33 -0.90 2.30
N ARG A 68 -11.94 -1.21 3.44
CA ARG A 68 -11.31 -2.02 4.48
C ARG A 68 -11.07 -3.45 4.04
N GLU A 69 -12.02 -4.06 3.32
CA GLU A 69 -11.83 -5.38 2.71
C GLU A 69 -10.65 -5.37 1.72
N LYS A 70 -10.52 -4.32 0.90
CA LYS A 70 -9.36 -4.14 0.02
C LYS A 70 -8.04 -4.08 0.80
N VAL A 71 -8.00 -3.35 1.92
CA VAL A 71 -6.82 -3.30 2.80
C VAL A 71 -6.50 -4.69 3.38
N GLN A 72 -7.51 -5.44 3.80
CA GLN A 72 -7.33 -6.80 4.30
C GLN A 72 -6.72 -7.72 3.23
N ASN A 73 -7.21 -7.64 1.99
CA ASN A 73 -6.66 -8.38 0.86
C ASN A 73 -5.20 -8.01 0.59
N ALA A 74 -4.85 -6.72 0.62
CA ALA A 74 -3.47 -6.26 0.51
C ALA A 74 -2.58 -6.83 1.63
N MET A 75 -3.05 -6.81 2.88
CA MET A 75 -2.32 -7.39 4.01
C MET A 75 -2.17 -8.91 3.92
N HIS A 76 -3.16 -9.61 3.34
CA HIS A 76 -3.05 -11.03 3.03
C HIS A 76 -1.93 -11.30 2.03
N THR A 77 -1.82 -10.51 0.96
CA THR A 77 -0.71 -10.60 0.00
C THR A 77 0.64 -10.40 0.71
N VAL A 78 0.77 -9.42 1.60
CA VAL A 78 2.01 -9.18 2.37
C VAL A 78 2.38 -10.40 3.21
N GLN A 79 1.42 -10.96 3.95
CA GLN A 79 1.65 -12.14 4.79
C GLN A 79 2.03 -13.37 3.95
N GLN A 80 1.38 -13.56 2.81
CA GLN A 80 1.71 -14.63 1.87
C GLN A 80 3.15 -14.50 1.39
N ARG A 81 3.57 -13.31 0.90
CA ARG A 81 4.95 -13.08 0.43
C ARG A 81 5.99 -13.29 1.52
N GLN A 82 5.68 -12.86 2.74
CA GLN A 82 6.54 -13.09 3.90
C GLN A 82 6.67 -14.59 4.19
N ALA A 83 5.57 -15.33 4.19
CA ALA A 83 5.58 -16.78 4.43
C ALA A 83 6.36 -17.53 3.33
N GLU A 84 6.16 -17.18 2.06
CA GLU A 84 6.92 -17.72 0.92
C GLU A 84 8.42 -17.49 1.09
N SER A 85 8.82 -16.28 1.48
CA SER A 85 10.23 -15.94 1.70
C SER A 85 10.85 -16.73 2.85
N MET A 86 10.13 -16.87 3.97
CA MET A 86 10.61 -17.64 5.12
C MET A 86 10.66 -19.14 4.82
N ALA A 87 9.78 -19.68 3.98
CA ALA A 87 9.83 -21.07 3.56
C ALA A 87 11.13 -21.38 2.79
N VAL A 88 11.59 -20.47 1.93
CA VAL A 88 12.89 -20.61 1.24
C VAL A 88 14.04 -20.66 2.25
N LEU A 89 14.05 -19.76 3.24
CA LEU A 89 15.09 -19.75 4.28
C LEU A 89 15.11 -21.07 5.06
N ARG A 90 13.94 -21.59 5.42
CA ARG A 90 13.83 -22.87 6.12
C ARG A 90 14.41 -24.03 5.32
N GLN A 91 14.11 -24.10 4.02
CA GLN A 91 14.69 -25.12 3.14
C GLN A 91 16.21 -25.08 3.04
N ILE A 92 16.81 -23.89 3.20
CA ILE A 92 18.27 -23.71 3.20
C ILE A 92 18.87 -24.08 4.55
N MET A 93 18.19 -23.76 5.66
CA MET A 93 18.68 -24.03 7.02
C MET A 93 18.52 -25.49 7.46
N ASP A 94 17.53 -26.21 6.93
CA ASP A 94 17.26 -27.62 7.26
C ASP A 94 18.12 -28.61 6.42
N LYS A 95 19.07 -28.10 5.61
CA LYS A 95 20.07 -28.88 4.86
C LYS A 95 21.41 -28.90 5.59
#